data_AF-A0A1U7YSG2-F1
#
_entry.id   AF-A0A1U7YSG2-F1
#
_cell.length_a   1.000
_cell.length_b   1.000
_cell.length_c   1.000
_cell.angle_alpha   90.00
_cell.angle_beta   90.00
_cell.angle_gamma   90.00
#
_symmetry.space_group_name_H-M   'P 1'
#
loop_
_entity.id
_entity.type
_entity.pdbx_description
1 polymer ?
#
loop_
_entity_poly.entity_id
_entity_poly.type
_entity_poly.pdbx_seq_one_letter_code
_entity_poly.pdbx_strand_id
1 'polypeptide(L)'
;MEFLTIIFSKGRPNGVSYNPSDNVTTTMARFRAILTGVAIISIAFRGHNVVLEIQGTLPTNPKHPTRTSMRRGVISSYSFIAVCIFPLAIGGYWSYGNLMPASGTMAAIAKYHQESTPKWLTSTIHIMVIIQCLCAFQIYAMPVFDNFERIYVNKQHKACPRWVKSSIKLFFGGLTYFISVAFPFLGSLAAFVGGIALPLSLVYPCFMWISIKKPSRNSLMYCLNMILGCLGILISVLQVAGALWNLVVQKFDANFFSP
;
A
#
# COMPACT_ATOMS: atom_id res chain seq x y z
N MET A 1 -7.74 12.21 -12.51
CA MET A 1 -8.29 12.34 -13.87
C MET A 1 -7.54 13.39 -14.67
N GLU A 2 -7.23 14.56 -14.10
CA GLU A 2 -6.48 15.64 -14.80
C GLU A 2 -5.09 15.23 -15.32
N PHE A 3 -4.43 14.27 -14.65
CA PHE A 3 -3.18 13.67 -15.14
C PHE A 3 -3.31 13.04 -16.53
N LEU A 4 -4.40 12.31 -16.78
CA LEU A 4 -4.65 11.70 -18.09
C LEU A 4 -4.95 12.77 -19.13
N THR A 5 -5.67 13.83 -18.76
CA THR A 5 -5.98 14.94 -19.66
C THR A 5 -4.73 15.64 -20.18
N ILE A 6 -3.73 15.88 -19.31
CA ILE A 6 -2.46 16.49 -19.73
C ILE A 6 -1.68 15.56 -20.66
N ILE A 7 -1.63 14.28 -20.30
CA ILE A 7 -0.97 13.24 -21.07
C ILE A 7 -1.58 13.15 -22.49
N PHE A 8 -2.91 13.15 -22.60
CA PHE A 8 -3.59 13.09 -23.90
C PHE A 8 -3.49 14.39 -24.69
N SER A 9 -3.52 15.55 -24.00
CA SER A 9 -3.51 16.86 -24.67
C SER A 9 -2.17 17.24 -25.27
N LYS A 10 -1.04 16.81 -24.70
CA LYS A 10 0.29 17.26 -25.11
C LYS A 10 1.10 16.25 -25.93
N GLY A 11 0.53 15.08 -26.19
CA GLY A 11 1.17 14.06 -27.01
C GLY A 11 2.30 13.33 -26.28
N ARG A 12 2.81 12.28 -26.93
CA ARG A 12 3.82 11.37 -26.35
C ARG A 12 5.24 11.93 -26.56
N PRO A 13 6.17 11.71 -25.62
CA PRO A 13 7.58 12.01 -25.84
C PRO A 13 8.16 11.26 -27.05
N ASN A 14 9.20 11.82 -27.67
CA ASN A 14 9.91 11.15 -28.76
C ASN A 14 10.69 9.94 -28.22
N GLY A 15 10.62 8.78 -28.92
CA GLY A 15 11.33 7.55 -28.54
C GLY A 15 10.56 6.57 -27.66
N VAL A 16 9.24 6.78 -27.46
CA VAL A 16 8.38 5.82 -26.76
C VAL A 16 8.30 4.51 -27.56
N SER A 17 8.74 3.42 -26.92
CA SER A 17 8.58 2.06 -27.41
C SER A 17 7.88 1.20 -26.37
N TYR A 18 7.14 0.20 -26.83
CA TYR A 18 6.48 -0.80 -25.99
C TYR A 18 7.21 -2.14 -25.96
N ASN A 19 8.36 -2.20 -26.63
CA ASN A 19 9.24 -3.35 -26.49
C ASN A 19 9.78 -3.40 -25.05
N PRO A 20 10.09 -4.62 -24.55
CA PRO A 20 10.74 -4.77 -23.26
C PRO A 20 11.97 -3.87 -23.22
N SER A 21 12.06 -3.03 -22.20
CA SER A 21 13.15 -2.08 -22.02
C SER A 21 14.52 -2.77 -22.19
N ASP A 22 15.48 -2.14 -22.87
CA ASP A 22 16.82 -2.72 -23.17
C ASP A 22 17.63 -3.08 -21.91
N ASN A 23 17.20 -2.61 -20.76
CA ASN A 23 17.65 -2.89 -19.40
C ASN A 23 17.12 -4.24 -18.85
N VAL A 24 16.25 -4.95 -19.59
CA VAL A 24 15.69 -6.26 -19.23
C VAL A 24 16.00 -7.27 -20.35
N THR A 25 17.29 -7.46 -20.61
CA THR A 25 17.82 -8.32 -21.69
C THR A 25 17.67 -9.81 -21.40
N THR A 26 17.60 -10.23 -20.14
CA THR A 26 17.54 -11.65 -19.75
C THR A 26 16.12 -12.10 -19.35
N THR A 27 15.77 -13.35 -19.66
CA THR A 27 14.51 -13.99 -19.24
C THR A 27 14.28 -13.90 -17.73
N MET A 28 15.37 -14.03 -16.95
CA MET A 28 15.35 -13.90 -15.49
C MET A 28 14.96 -12.47 -15.05
N ALA A 29 15.49 -11.44 -15.72
CA ALA A 29 15.14 -10.05 -15.42
C ALA A 29 13.66 -9.75 -15.74
N ARG A 30 13.12 -10.33 -16.82
CA ARG A 30 11.69 -10.20 -17.18
C ARG A 30 10.80 -10.86 -16.14
N PHE A 31 11.13 -12.07 -15.73
CA PHE A 31 10.39 -12.79 -14.69
C PHE A 31 10.40 -12.02 -13.36
N ARG A 32 11.57 -11.49 -12.96
CA ARG A 32 11.69 -10.64 -11.76
C ARG A 32 10.82 -9.38 -11.88
N ALA A 33 10.83 -8.70 -13.02
CA ALA A 33 10.02 -7.50 -13.22
C ALA A 33 8.51 -7.78 -13.12
N ILE A 34 8.04 -8.90 -13.67
CA ILE A 34 6.63 -9.33 -13.54
C ILE A 34 6.28 -9.56 -12.07
N LEU A 35 7.11 -10.30 -11.35
CA LEU A 35 6.91 -10.57 -9.93
C LEU A 35 6.90 -9.30 -9.08
N THR A 36 7.80 -8.35 -9.36
CA THR A 36 7.81 -7.04 -8.70
C THR A 36 6.53 -6.25 -9.01
N GLY A 37 6.04 -6.29 -10.25
CA GLY A 37 4.74 -5.69 -10.61
C GLY A 37 3.57 -6.29 -9.82
N VAL A 38 3.50 -7.61 -9.72
CA VAL A 38 2.49 -8.32 -8.90
C VAL A 38 2.58 -7.91 -7.43
N ALA A 39 3.79 -7.74 -6.90
CA ALA A 39 4.00 -7.30 -5.52
C ALA A 39 3.52 -5.87 -5.29
N ILE A 40 3.80 -4.93 -6.22
CA ILE A 40 3.31 -3.55 -6.16
C ILE A 40 1.77 -3.51 -6.19
N ILE A 41 1.14 -4.28 -7.08
CA ILE A 41 -0.32 -4.39 -7.14
C ILE A 41 -0.87 -4.93 -5.82
N SER A 42 -0.24 -5.97 -5.26
CA SER A 42 -0.66 -6.56 -3.99
C SER A 42 -0.60 -5.56 -2.82
N ILE A 43 0.42 -4.70 -2.79
CA ILE A 43 0.55 -3.62 -1.80
C ILE A 43 -0.51 -2.52 -2.02
N ALA A 44 -0.82 -2.19 -3.28
CA ALA A 44 -1.84 -1.17 -3.59
C ALA A 44 -3.24 -1.56 -3.08
N PHE A 45 -3.54 -2.86 -3.04
CA PHE A 45 -4.80 -3.40 -2.53
C PHE A 45 -4.72 -3.81 -1.04
N ARG A 46 -3.73 -3.31 -0.30
CA ARG A 46 -3.61 -3.52 1.15
C ARG A 46 -4.56 -2.58 1.89
N GLY A 47 -5.61 -3.13 2.49
CA GLY A 47 -6.54 -2.36 3.35
C GLY A 47 -7.30 -3.20 4.38
N HIS A 48 -7.09 -4.51 4.41
CA HIS A 48 -7.82 -5.43 5.27
C HIS A 48 -7.46 -5.31 6.76
N ASN A 49 -6.36 -4.63 7.11
CA ASN A 49 -5.96 -4.42 8.51
C ASN A 49 -6.96 -3.56 9.31
N VAL A 50 -7.77 -2.76 8.63
CA VAL A 50 -8.78 -1.87 9.25
C VAL A 50 -10.20 -2.38 9.00
N VAL A 51 -10.37 -3.51 8.30
CA VAL A 51 -11.68 -4.10 7.97
C VAL A 51 -12.48 -4.43 9.24
N LEU A 52 -11.83 -4.94 10.28
CA LEU A 52 -12.52 -5.25 11.54
C LEU A 52 -13.01 -3.98 12.25
N GLU A 53 -12.25 -2.89 12.18
CA GLU A 53 -12.62 -1.60 12.75
C GLU A 53 -13.81 -0.98 12.01
N ILE A 54 -13.75 -1.00 10.67
CA ILE A 54 -14.88 -0.57 9.82
C ILE A 54 -16.11 -1.43 10.10
N GLN A 55 -15.94 -2.74 10.28
CA GLN A 55 -17.06 -3.63 10.60
C GLN A 55 -17.65 -3.35 11.98
N GLY A 56 -16.83 -2.94 12.96
CA GLY A 56 -17.26 -2.58 14.32
C GLY A 56 -18.13 -1.32 14.38
N THR A 57 -18.04 -0.43 13.36
CA THR A 57 -18.86 0.79 13.30
C THR A 57 -20.20 0.59 12.59
N LEU A 58 -20.42 -0.55 11.92
CA LEU A 58 -21.68 -0.85 11.25
C LEU A 58 -22.79 -1.19 12.26
N PRO A 59 -24.03 -0.69 12.06
CA PRO A 59 -25.13 -0.99 12.95
C PRO A 59 -25.41 -2.50 12.95
N THR A 60 -25.45 -3.08 14.15
CA THR A 60 -25.72 -4.50 14.32
C THR A 60 -27.23 -4.70 14.39
N ASN A 61 -27.83 -5.24 13.32
CA ASN A 61 -29.26 -5.57 13.31
C ASN A 61 -29.43 -7.10 13.37
N PRO A 62 -30.15 -7.66 14.37
CA PRO A 62 -30.41 -9.09 14.46
C PRO A 62 -31.07 -9.68 13.21
N LYS A 63 -31.86 -8.89 12.48
CA LYS A 63 -32.56 -9.30 11.25
C LYS A 63 -31.68 -9.23 9.99
N HIS A 64 -30.60 -8.44 10.01
CA HIS A 64 -29.69 -8.28 8.87
C HIS A 64 -28.23 -8.46 9.31
N PRO A 65 -27.62 -9.63 9.03
CA PRO A 65 -26.26 -9.89 9.48
C PRO A 65 -25.29 -8.90 8.86
N THR A 66 -24.41 -8.31 9.68
CA THR A 66 -23.40 -7.31 9.28
C THR A 66 -22.50 -7.77 8.14
N ARG A 67 -22.35 -9.09 7.98
CA ARG A 67 -21.61 -9.73 6.87
C ARG A 67 -22.07 -9.29 5.49
N THR A 68 -23.37 -9.11 5.24
CA THR A 68 -23.88 -8.77 3.90
C THR A 68 -23.56 -7.32 3.54
N SER A 69 -23.75 -6.40 4.49
CA SER A 69 -23.38 -5.00 4.35
C SER A 69 -21.87 -4.85 4.15
N MET A 70 -21.07 -5.51 5.00
CA MET A 70 -19.62 -5.48 4.92
C MET A 70 -19.10 -6.02 3.59
N ARG A 71 -19.66 -7.14 3.10
CA ARG A 71 -19.30 -7.69 1.79
C ARG A 71 -19.58 -6.71 0.66
N ARG A 72 -20.73 -6.02 0.68
CA ARG A 72 -21.07 -5.01 -0.34
C ARG A 72 -20.11 -3.81 -0.28
N GLY A 73 -19.79 -3.33 0.93
CA GLY A 73 -18.82 -2.25 1.13
C GLY A 73 -17.41 -2.61 0.64
N VAL A 74 -16.93 -3.81 0.93
CA VAL A 74 -15.64 -4.32 0.43
C VAL A 74 -15.67 -4.42 -1.09
N ILE A 75 -16.70 -5.00 -1.69
CA ILE A 75 -16.79 -5.09 -3.17
C ILE A 75 -16.80 -3.69 -3.80
N SER A 76 -17.61 -2.76 -3.27
CA SER A 76 -17.71 -1.40 -3.80
C SER A 76 -16.39 -0.63 -3.68
N SER A 77 -15.73 -0.69 -2.53
CA SER A 77 -14.44 0.00 -2.31
C SER A 77 -13.33 -0.54 -3.21
N TYR A 78 -13.18 -1.86 -3.32
CA TYR A 78 -12.15 -2.45 -4.20
C TYR A 78 -12.44 -2.17 -5.68
N SER A 79 -13.71 -2.16 -6.10
CA SER A 79 -14.09 -1.74 -7.44
C SER A 79 -13.74 -0.27 -7.71
N PHE A 80 -14.01 0.62 -6.76
CA PHE A 80 -13.64 2.03 -6.88
C PHE A 80 -12.13 2.22 -6.99
N ILE A 81 -11.35 1.53 -6.14
CA ILE A 81 -9.88 1.53 -6.22
C ILE A 81 -9.42 1.07 -7.61
N ALA A 82 -9.99 -0.02 -8.13
CA ALA A 82 -9.65 -0.53 -9.46
C ALA A 82 -9.95 0.50 -10.56
N VAL A 83 -11.12 1.12 -10.53
CA VAL A 83 -11.52 2.17 -11.50
C VAL A 83 -10.60 3.40 -11.42
N CYS A 84 -10.03 3.71 -10.25
CA CYS A 84 -9.08 4.81 -10.14
C CYS A 84 -7.66 4.41 -10.60
N ILE A 85 -7.15 3.26 -10.16
CA ILE A 85 -5.74 2.88 -10.36
C ILE A 85 -5.49 2.34 -11.76
N PHE A 86 -6.34 1.45 -12.29
CA PHE A 86 -6.05 0.80 -13.58
C PHE A 86 -6.02 1.78 -14.76
N PRO A 87 -6.97 2.72 -14.91
CA PRO A 87 -6.89 3.72 -15.99
C PRO A 87 -5.65 4.61 -15.89
N LEU A 88 -5.24 4.98 -14.67
CA LEU A 88 -4.01 5.76 -14.46
C LEU A 88 -2.77 4.95 -14.86
N ALA A 89 -2.69 3.67 -14.51
CA ALA A 89 -1.59 2.79 -14.88
C ALA A 89 -1.53 2.56 -16.40
N ILE A 90 -2.68 2.29 -17.03
CA ILE A 90 -2.78 2.06 -18.48
C ILE A 90 -2.41 3.33 -19.25
N GLY A 91 -2.98 4.48 -18.89
CA GLY A 91 -2.67 5.75 -19.56
C GLY A 91 -1.24 6.25 -19.30
N GLY A 92 -0.70 5.99 -18.10
CA GLY A 92 0.70 6.25 -17.80
C GLY A 92 1.64 5.40 -18.67
N TYR A 93 1.39 4.08 -18.76
CA TYR A 93 2.21 3.22 -19.60
C TYR A 93 2.05 3.54 -21.10
N TRP A 94 0.84 3.88 -21.55
CA TRP A 94 0.58 4.31 -22.94
C TRP A 94 1.29 5.63 -23.32
N SER A 95 1.60 6.48 -22.34
CA SER A 95 2.26 7.76 -22.62
C SER A 95 3.77 7.68 -22.61
N TYR A 96 4.35 6.90 -21.70
CA TYR A 96 5.81 6.84 -21.53
C TYR A 96 6.44 5.52 -21.99
N GLY A 97 5.68 4.42 -22.10
CA GLY A 97 6.19 3.11 -22.49
C GLY A 97 7.44 2.68 -21.69
N ASN A 98 8.49 2.28 -22.41
CA ASN A 98 9.80 1.93 -21.87
C ASN A 98 10.55 3.09 -21.17
N LEU A 99 10.13 4.34 -21.37
CA LEU A 99 10.74 5.53 -20.73
C LEU A 99 10.18 5.83 -19.34
N MET A 100 9.24 5.01 -18.83
CA MET A 100 8.62 5.18 -17.52
C MET A 100 9.66 5.05 -16.39
N PRO A 101 9.85 6.09 -15.55
CA PRO A 101 10.74 6.00 -14.40
C PRO A 101 10.21 5.02 -13.34
N ALA A 102 11.12 4.39 -12.60
CA ALA A 102 10.76 3.50 -11.48
C ALA A 102 9.99 4.24 -10.37
N SER A 103 10.17 5.56 -10.24
CA SER A 103 9.45 6.42 -9.29
C SER A 103 8.00 6.72 -9.69
N GLY A 104 7.54 6.24 -10.85
CA GLY A 104 6.16 6.31 -11.30
C GLY A 104 5.81 7.53 -12.16
N THR A 105 4.52 7.65 -12.49
CA THR A 105 3.99 8.61 -13.48
C THR A 105 4.22 10.08 -13.11
N MET A 106 4.23 10.43 -11.82
CA MET A 106 4.45 11.81 -11.39
C MET A 106 5.89 12.26 -11.68
N ALA A 107 6.87 11.37 -11.47
CA ALA A 107 8.26 11.63 -11.85
C ALA A 107 8.43 11.68 -13.38
N ALA A 108 7.67 10.87 -14.13
CA ALA A 108 7.66 10.92 -15.60
C ALA A 108 7.21 12.29 -16.11
N ILE A 109 6.12 12.83 -15.53
CA ILE A 109 5.58 14.14 -15.90
C ILE A 109 6.53 15.25 -15.51
N ALA A 110 7.10 15.19 -14.30
CA ALA A 110 8.10 16.15 -13.86
C ALA A 110 9.35 16.14 -14.75
N LYS A 111 9.71 15.01 -15.36
CA LYS A 111 10.89 14.87 -16.23
C LYS A 111 10.62 15.28 -17.68
N TYR A 112 9.50 14.84 -18.26
CA TYR A 112 9.23 15.00 -19.70
C TYR A 112 8.26 16.16 -20.02
N HIS A 113 7.47 16.60 -19.05
CA HIS A 113 6.47 17.66 -19.22
C HIS A 113 6.62 18.76 -18.16
N GLN A 114 7.84 18.99 -17.67
CA GLN A 114 8.13 19.99 -16.62
C GLN A 114 7.64 21.39 -16.98
N GLU A 115 8.03 21.89 -18.15
CA GLU A 115 7.63 23.22 -18.66
C GLU A 115 6.13 23.29 -18.98
N SER A 116 5.56 22.12 -19.23
CA SER A 116 4.20 21.96 -19.70
C SER A 116 3.17 21.84 -18.60
N THR A 117 3.60 21.62 -17.36
CA THR A 117 2.74 21.40 -16.20
C THR A 117 2.58 22.71 -15.44
N PRO A 118 1.37 23.28 -15.36
CA PRO A 118 1.19 24.54 -14.67
C PRO A 118 1.43 24.39 -13.17
N LYS A 119 2.14 25.35 -12.56
CA LYS A 119 2.55 25.30 -11.15
C LYS A 119 1.35 25.12 -10.20
N TRP A 120 0.21 25.74 -10.50
CA TRP A 120 -1.00 25.63 -9.69
C TRP A 120 -1.49 24.19 -9.56
N LEU A 121 -1.41 23.41 -10.64
CA LEU A 121 -1.86 22.02 -10.66
C LEU A 121 -0.96 21.16 -9.78
N THR A 122 0.35 21.29 -9.95
CA THR A 122 1.33 20.59 -9.12
C THR A 122 1.10 20.92 -7.64
N SER A 123 0.89 22.19 -7.29
CA SER A 123 0.58 22.59 -5.92
C SER A 123 -0.70 21.96 -5.37
N THR A 124 -1.80 21.97 -6.13
CA THR A 124 -3.07 21.35 -5.74
C THR A 124 -2.92 19.85 -5.48
N ILE A 125 -2.14 19.15 -6.31
CA ILE A 125 -1.87 17.72 -6.13
C ILE A 125 -1.11 17.48 -4.82
N HIS A 126 -0.07 18.26 -4.53
CA HIS A 126 0.68 18.11 -3.28
C HIS A 126 -0.22 18.36 -2.05
N ILE A 127 -1.07 19.39 -2.09
CA ILE A 127 -2.04 19.67 -1.02
C ILE A 127 -3.00 18.48 -0.85
N MET A 128 -3.52 17.93 -1.95
CA MET A 128 -4.42 16.78 -1.89
C MET A 128 -3.74 15.53 -1.32
N VAL A 129 -2.46 15.30 -1.67
CA VAL A 129 -1.65 14.22 -1.08
C VAL A 129 -1.44 14.45 0.42
N ILE A 130 -1.15 15.67 0.85
CA ILE A 130 -1.01 16.01 2.28
C ILE A 130 -2.31 15.71 3.03
N ILE A 131 -3.46 16.18 2.52
CA ILE A 131 -4.77 15.91 3.12
C ILE A 131 -5.03 14.40 3.20
N GLN A 132 -4.76 13.66 2.12
CA GLN A 132 -4.91 12.21 2.08
C GLN A 132 -4.03 11.53 3.15
N CYS A 133 -2.77 11.95 3.30
CA CYS A 133 -1.85 11.41 4.30
C CYS A 133 -2.34 11.70 5.73
N LEU A 134 -2.84 12.91 6.01
CA LEU A 134 -3.40 13.26 7.31
C LEU A 134 -4.61 12.41 7.67
N CYS A 135 -5.53 12.22 6.72
CA CYS A 135 -6.71 11.36 6.92
C CYS A 135 -6.31 9.89 7.10
N ALA A 136 -5.40 9.37 6.27
CA ALA A 136 -4.93 8.00 6.34
C ALA A 136 -4.25 7.71 7.69
N PHE A 137 -3.43 8.64 8.19
CA PHE A 137 -2.77 8.48 9.48
C PHE A 137 -3.78 8.24 10.61
N GLN A 138 -4.88 9.00 10.65
CA GLN A 138 -5.91 8.82 11.69
C GLN A 138 -6.55 7.42 11.62
N ILE A 139 -6.89 6.96 10.41
CA ILE A 139 -7.52 5.65 10.19
C ILE A 139 -6.58 4.51 10.62
N TYR A 140 -5.29 4.59 10.26
CA TYR A 140 -4.31 3.55 10.60
C TYR A 140 -3.80 3.63 12.05
N ALA A 141 -3.87 4.79 12.70
CA ALA A 141 -3.48 4.95 14.09
C ALA A 141 -4.55 4.43 15.06
N MET A 142 -5.83 4.40 14.66
CA MET A 142 -6.93 3.97 15.51
C MET A 142 -6.74 2.56 16.11
N PRO A 143 -6.43 1.51 15.33
CA PRO A 143 -6.16 0.17 15.90
C PRO A 143 -4.98 0.15 16.89
N VAL A 144 -3.99 1.02 16.69
CA VAL A 144 -2.85 1.14 17.60
C VAL A 144 -3.29 1.75 18.93
N PHE A 145 -4.10 2.82 18.88
CA PHE A 145 -4.66 3.44 20.07
C PHE A 145 -5.56 2.49 20.85
N ASP A 146 -6.42 1.73 20.16
CA ASP A 146 -7.29 0.74 20.80
C ASP A 146 -6.48 -0.38 21.46
N ASN A 147 -5.38 -0.82 20.83
CA ASN A 147 -4.51 -1.82 21.43
C ASN A 147 -3.79 -1.29 22.69
N PHE A 148 -3.30 -0.04 22.68
CA PHE A 148 -2.72 0.58 23.87
C PHE A 148 -3.75 0.76 25.00
N GLU A 149 -4.97 1.19 24.66
CA GLU A 149 -6.08 1.29 25.62
C GLU A 149 -6.41 -0.08 26.22
N ARG A 150 -6.48 -1.13 25.39
CA ARG A 150 -6.71 -2.50 25.85
C ARG A 150 -5.62 -2.97 26.82
N ILE A 151 -4.34 -2.69 26.53
CA ILE A 151 -3.23 -3.02 27.43
C ILE A 151 -3.37 -2.27 28.76
N TYR A 152 -3.75 -1.00 28.74
CA TYR A 152 -3.98 -0.21 29.94
C TYR A 152 -5.11 -0.80 30.79
N VAL A 153 -6.27 -1.05 30.19
CA VAL A 153 -7.45 -1.60 30.88
C VAL A 153 -7.14 -2.96 31.47
N ASN A 154 -6.42 -3.82 30.75
CA ASN A 154 -6.04 -5.14 31.24
C ASN A 154 -5.09 -5.09 32.44
N LYS A 155 -4.22 -4.08 32.53
CA LYS A 155 -3.28 -3.91 33.65
C LYS A 155 -3.90 -3.19 34.86
N GLN A 156 -4.71 -2.17 34.61
CA GLN A 156 -5.24 -1.28 35.65
C GLN A 156 -6.64 -1.67 36.11
N HIS A 157 -7.30 -2.61 35.41
CA HIS A 157 -8.69 -3.03 35.62
C HIS A 157 -9.69 -1.87 35.73
N LYS A 158 -9.36 -0.73 35.12
CA LYS A 158 -10.12 0.53 35.15
C LYS A 158 -10.20 1.10 33.75
N ALA A 159 -11.27 1.85 33.48
CA ALA A 159 -11.43 2.56 32.22
C ALA A 159 -10.26 3.53 32.00
N CYS A 160 -9.82 3.64 30.75
CA CYS A 160 -8.71 4.52 30.39
C CYS A 160 -9.14 6.00 30.50
N PRO A 161 -8.56 6.79 31.42
CA PRO A 161 -8.96 8.18 31.61
C PRO A 161 -8.56 9.04 30.40
N ARG A 162 -9.31 10.12 30.14
CA ARG A 162 -9.12 11.00 28.96
C ARG A 162 -7.70 11.54 28.83
N TRP A 163 -7.04 11.89 29.94
CA TRP A 163 -5.63 12.31 29.95
C TRP A 163 -4.73 11.20 29.39
N VAL A 164 -4.84 9.96 29.84
CA VAL A 164 -3.99 8.86 29.36
C VAL A 164 -4.18 8.63 27.87
N LYS A 165 -5.42 8.72 27.36
CA LYS A 165 -5.68 8.68 25.92
C LYS A 165 -4.97 9.80 25.15
N SER A 166 -5.03 11.03 25.66
CA SER A 166 -4.32 12.18 25.07
C SER A 166 -2.80 12.00 25.11
N SER A 167 -2.26 11.45 26.21
CA SER A 167 -0.83 11.15 26.34
C SER A 167 -0.37 10.08 25.36
N ILE A 168 -1.15 9.00 25.17
CA ILE A 168 -0.84 7.96 24.17
C ILE A 168 -0.83 8.55 22.77
N LYS A 169 -1.81 9.39 22.42
CA LYS A 169 -1.89 10.05 21.10
C LYS A 169 -0.70 10.98 20.87
N LEU A 170 -0.36 11.81 21.85
CA LEU A 170 0.77 12.73 21.75
C LEU A 170 2.10 11.98 21.65
N PHE A 171 2.29 10.95 22.47
CA PHE A 171 3.48 10.11 22.46
C PHE A 171 3.64 9.38 21.12
N PHE A 172 2.59 8.73 20.62
CA PHE A 172 2.65 8.02 19.36
C PHE A 172 2.88 8.96 18.18
N GLY A 173 2.16 10.08 18.12
CA GLY A 173 2.36 11.12 17.09
C GLY A 173 3.78 11.69 17.13
N GLY A 174 4.26 12.07 18.32
CA GLY A 174 5.62 12.57 18.53
C GLY A 174 6.69 11.56 18.15
N LEU A 175 6.51 10.28 18.51
CA LEU A 175 7.42 9.20 18.13
C LEU A 175 7.46 9.01 16.61
N THR A 176 6.30 9.00 15.93
CA THR A 176 6.26 8.88 14.48
C THR A 176 6.90 10.06 13.77
N TYR A 177 6.71 11.28 14.29
CA TYR A 177 7.38 12.48 13.78
C TYR A 177 8.89 12.41 13.99
N PHE A 178 9.34 12.04 15.19
CA PHE A 178 10.75 11.88 15.51
C PHE A 178 11.43 10.85 14.59
N ILE A 179 10.81 9.69 14.40
CA ILE A 179 11.33 8.65 13.49
C ILE A 179 11.35 9.18 12.06
N SER A 180 10.33 9.91 11.61
CA SER A 180 10.30 10.50 10.27
C SER A 180 11.42 11.52 10.02
N VAL A 181 11.80 12.30 11.04
CA VAL A 181 12.88 13.28 10.94
C VAL A 181 14.25 12.62 11.06
N ALA A 182 14.40 11.64 11.96
CA ALA A 182 15.66 10.92 12.18
C ALA A 182 16.01 9.94 11.06
N PHE A 183 15.02 9.49 10.28
CA PHE A 183 15.18 8.50 9.22
C PHE A 183 14.52 8.99 7.91
N PRO A 184 15.13 9.94 7.18
CA PRO A 184 14.55 10.47 5.94
C PRO A 184 14.40 9.41 4.83
N PHE A 185 15.08 8.26 4.97
CA PHE A 185 15.01 7.12 4.06
C PHE A 185 13.86 6.14 4.36
N LEU A 186 12.95 6.44 5.29
CA LEU A 186 11.79 5.58 5.61
C LEU A 186 10.95 5.25 4.38
N GLY A 187 10.87 6.13 3.38
CA GLY A 187 10.20 5.84 2.11
C GLY A 187 10.81 4.64 1.39
N SER A 188 12.14 4.53 1.36
CA SER A 188 12.85 3.39 0.79
C SER A 188 12.70 2.12 1.65
N LEU A 189 12.60 2.28 2.98
CA LEU A 189 12.37 1.18 3.90
C LEU A 189 10.90 0.69 3.91
N ALA A 190 9.96 1.53 3.49
CA ALA A 190 8.53 1.20 3.51
C ALA A 190 8.20 -0.03 2.66
N ALA A 191 8.89 -0.22 1.53
CA ALA A 191 8.75 -1.41 0.70
C ALA A 191 9.23 -2.69 1.43
N PHE A 192 10.29 -2.59 2.23
CA PHE A 192 10.85 -3.68 3.02
C PHE A 192 9.94 -4.03 4.21
N VAL A 193 9.59 -3.04 5.04
CA VAL A 193 8.66 -3.22 6.18
C VAL A 193 7.30 -3.68 5.70
N GLY A 194 6.83 -3.12 4.59
CA GLY A 194 5.63 -3.56 3.89
C GLY A 194 5.69 -5.04 3.55
N GLY A 195 6.78 -5.48 2.93
CA GLY A 195 7.05 -6.88 2.56
C GLY A 195 7.05 -7.86 3.74
N ILE A 196 7.66 -7.47 4.87
CA ILE A 196 7.66 -8.28 6.11
C ILE A 196 6.24 -8.40 6.69
N ALA A 197 5.42 -7.36 6.55
CA ALA A 197 4.05 -7.37 7.06
C ALA A 197 3.05 -8.05 6.12
N LEU A 198 3.39 -8.32 4.84
CA LEU A 198 2.49 -8.95 3.86
C LEU A 198 2.00 -10.36 4.27
N PRO A 199 2.81 -11.24 4.91
CA PRO A 199 2.32 -12.54 5.35
C PRO A 199 1.19 -12.43 6.38
N LEU A 200 1.27 -11.49 7.31
CA LEU A 200 0.19 -11.25 8.28
C LEU A 200 -1.13 -10.89 7.58
N SER A 201 -1.01 -10.32 6.40
CA SER A 201 -2.05 -9.61 5.70
C SER A 201 -2.73 -10.50 4.63
N LEU A 202 -1.93 -11.24 3.86
CA LEU A 202 -2.37 -12.11 2.77
C LEU A 202 -2.34 -13.60 3.12
N VAL A 203 -1.37 -14.01 3.93
CA VAL A 203 -1.09 -15.43 4.19
C VAL A 203 -1.86 -15.93 5.40
N TYR A 204 -1.85 -15.14 6.48
CA TYR A 204 -2.48 -15.51 7.74
C TYR A 204 -3.98 -15.81 7.62
N PRO A 205 -4.82 -14.99 6.94
CA PRO A 205 -6.24 -15.29 6.81
C PRO A 205 -6.53 -16.60 6.05
N CYS A 206 -5.74 -16.91 5.02
CA CYS A 206 -5.89 -18.14 4.23
C CYS A 206 -5.66 -19.39 5.09
N PHE A 207 -4.55 -19.42 5.83
CA PHE A 207 -4.25 -20.55 6.71
C PHE A 207 -5.17 -20.60 7.93
N MET A 208 -5.49 -19.45 8.53
CA MET A 208 -6.45 -19.36 9.63
C MET A 208 -7.82 -19.92 9.22
N TRP A 209 -8.31 -19.61 8.02
CA TRP A 209 -9.56 -20.14 7.52
C TRP A 209 -9.53 -21.67 7.37
N ILE A 210 -8.44 -22.23 6.80
CA ILE A 210 -8.26 -23.68 6.67
C ILE A 210 -8.27 -24.34 8.05
N SER A 211 -7.54 -23.80 9.03
CA SER A 211 -7.45 -24.36 10.39
C SER A 211 -8.79 -24.32 11.14
N ILE A 212 -9.58 -23.25 10.96
CA ILE A 212 -10.88 -23.09 11.63
C ILE A 212 -11.97 -23.93 10.96
N LYS A 213 -12.05 -23.91 9.63
CA LYS A 213 -13.15 -24.54 8.89
C LYS A 213 -12.90 -26.01 8.54
N LYS A 214 -11.65 -26.48 8.60
CA LYS A 214 -11.24 -27.87 8.30
C LYS A 214 -11.93 -28.42 7.04
N PRO A 215 -11.84 -27.73 5.88
CA PRO A 215 -12.44 -28.20 4.64
C PRO A 215 -11.82 -29.54 4.20
N SER A 216 -12.55 -30.32 3.41
CA SER A 216 -11.99 -31.54 2.81
C SER A 216 -10.82 -31.17 1.88
N ARG A 217 -9.78 -32.03 1.82
CA ARG A 217 -8.57 -31.78 1.00
C ARG A 217 -8.87 -31.61 -0.49
N ASN A 218 -9.94 -32.24 -0.98
CA ASN A 218 -10.36 -32.13 -2.37
C ASN A 218 -11.32 -30.96 -2.62
N SER A 219 -11.62 -30.15 -1.60
CA SER A 219 -12.47 -28.97 -1.75
C SER A 219 -11.75 -27.89 -2.55
N LEU A 220 -12.46 -27.31 -3.52
CA LEU A 220 -12.00 -26.15 -4.28
C LEU A 220 -11.56 -25.01 -3.34
N MET A 221 -12.27 -24.80 -2.24
CA MET A 221 -11.92 -23.76 -1.26
C MET A 221 -10.63 -24.05 -0.50
N TYR A 222 -10.31 -25.32 -0.24
CA TYR A 222 -9.03 -25.69 0.36
C TYR A 222 -7.88 -25.40 -0.63
N CYS A 223 -8.02 -25.84 -1.88
CA CYS A 223 -7.05 -25.60 -2.94
C CYS A 223 -6.80 -24.10 -3.17
N LEU A 224 -7.87 -23.30 -3.27
CA LEU A 224 -7.75 -21.85 -3.43
C LEU A 224 -7.00 -21.17 -2.28
N ASN A 225 -7.39 -21.43 -1.03
CA ASN A 225 -6.72 -20.82 0.12
C ASN A 225 -5.26 -21.28 0.24
N MET A 226 -4.96 -22.51 -0.15
CA MET A 226 -3.61 -23.05 -0.14
C MET A 226 -2.73 -22.39 -1.21
N ILE A 227 -3.23 -22.25 -2.44
CA ILE A 227 -2.54 -21.53 -3.52
C ILE A 227 -2.31 -20.07 -3.15
N LEU A 228 -3.34 -19.37 -2.65
CA LEU A 228 -3.24 -17.98 -2.24
C LEU A 228 -2.24 -17.78 -1.09
N GLY A 229 -2.23 -18.68 -0.10
CA GLY A 229 -1.27 -18.68 0.99
C GLY A 229 0.18 -18.84 0.51
N CYS A 230 0.44 -19.82 -0.36
CA CYS A 230 1.77 -20.03 -0.95
C CYS A 230 2.21 -18.84 -1.81
N LEU A 231 1.32 -18.30 -2.63
CA LEU A 231 1.60 -17.11 -3.45
C LEU A 231 1.91 -15.90 -2.56
N GLY A 232 1.18 -15.70 -1.47
CA GLY A 232 1.43 -14.61 -0.52
C GLY A 232 2.81 -14.72 0.13
N ILE A 233 3.26 -15.93 0.48
CA ILE A 233 4.61 -16.17 1.01
C ILE A 233 5.65 -15.83 -0.07
N LEU A 234 5.47 -16.34 -1.29
CA LEU A 234 6.37 -16.09 -2.40
C LEU A 234 6.53 -14.58 -2.67
N ILE A 235 5.41 -13.85 -2.75
CA ILE A 235 5.39 -12.39 -2.96
C ILE A 235 6.12 -11.67 -1.82
N SER A 236 5.89 -12.07 -0.56
CA SER A 236 6.57 -11.46 0.59
C SER A 236 8.09 -11.65 0.52
N VAL A 237 8.56 -12.88 0.26
CA VAL A 237 9.99 -13.18 0.14
C VAL A 237 10.64 -12.37 -0.98
N LEU A 238 10.00 -12.34 -2.15
CA LEU A 238 10.51 -11.58 -3.29
C LEU A 238 10.55 -10.08 -3.03
N GLN A 239 9.53 -9.54 -2.36
CA GLN A 239 9.47 -8.12 -2.01
C GLN A 239 10.57 -7.76 -1.02
N VAL A 240 10.78 -8.56 0.03
CA VAL A 240 11.82 -8.35 1.02
C VAL A 240 13.20 -8.45 0.38
N ALA A 241 13.44 -9.47 -0.45
CA ALA A 241 14.71 -9.62 -1.17
C ALA A 241 14.96 -8.47 -2.15
N GLY A 242 13.94 -8.04 -2.90
CA GLY A 242 14.03 -6.91 -3.83
C GLY A 242 14.30 -5.58 -3.13
N ALA A 243 13.60 -5.31 -2.03
CA ALA A 243 13.81 -4.11 -1.22
C ALA A 243 15.20 -4.11 -0.59
N LEU A 244 15.64 -5.25 -0.03
CA LEU A 244 16.99 -5.38 0.53
C LEU A 244 18.08 -5.17 -0.52
N TRP A 245 17.89 -5.72 -1.73
CA TRP A 245 18.82 -5.52 -2.84
C TRP A 245 18.94 -4.05 -3.24
N ASN A 246 17.81 -3.34 -3.36
CA ASN A 246 17.81 -1.91 -3.67
C ASN A 246 18.51 -1.09 -2.59
N LEU A 247 18.29 -1.43 -1.32
CA LEU A 247 18.94 -0.79 -0.18
C LEU A 247 20.46 -1.01 -0.17
N VAL A 248 20.93 -2.20 -0.53
CA VAL A 248 22.37 -2.52 -0.61
C VAL A 248 23.03 -1.84 -1.82
N VAL A 249 22.39 -1.91 -2.99
CA VAL A 249 22.94 -1.35 -4.25
C VAL A 249 22.95 0.17 -4.27
N GLN A 250 21.95 0.82 -3.66
CA GLN A 250 21.93 2.29 -3.59
C GLN A 250 23.05 2.87 -2.71
N LYS A 251 23.87 2.03 -2.05
CA LYS A 251 24.80 2.41 -0.98
C LYS A 251 24.07 3.24 0.06
N PHE A 252 23.74 2.63 1.19
CA PHE A 252 23.20 3.33 2.34
C PHE A 252 24.14 4.49 2.73
N ASP A 253 23.89 5.70 2.22
CA ASP A 253 24.37 6.93 2.83
C ASP A 253 23.48 7.13 4.05
N ALA A 254 23.80 6.38 5.11
CA ALA A 254 23.16 6.45 6.41
C ALA A 254 23.60 7.75 7.12
N ASN A 255 23.38 8.89 6.47
CA ASN A 255 23.51 10.19 7.12
C ASN A 255 22.26 10.41 7.95
N PHE A 256 22.33 9.97 9.20
CA PHE A 256 21.24 10.08 10.16
C PHE A 256 20.81 11.54 10.44
N PHE A 257 21.54 12.56 9.94
CA PHE A 257 21.30 13.97 10.19
C PHE A 257 21.79 14.93 9.08
N SER A 258 21.53 14.63 7.81
CA SER A 258 21.69 15.63 6.74
C SER A 258 20.34 15.82 6.03
N PRO A 259 19.66 16.98 6.20
CA PRO A 259 18.37 17.27 5.59
C PRO A 259 18.42 17.29 4.07
#